data_AF-A0A3E2H6F7-F1
#
_entry.id   AF-A0A3E2H6F7-F1
#
_cell.length_a   1.000
_cell.length_b   1.000
_cell.length_c   1.000
_cell.angle_alpha   90.00
_cell.angle_beta   90.00
_cell.angle_gamma   90.00
#
_symmetry.space_group_name_H-M   'P 1'
#
loop_
_entity.id
_entity.type
_entity.pdbx_description
1 polymer ?
#
loop_
_entity_poly.entity_id
_entity_poly.type
_entity_poly.pdbx_seq_one_letter_code
_entity_poly.pdbx_strand_id
1 'polypeptide(L)'
;MDARIDSAAAFSIPLGVAHVIRNASASIVEVLCSLVISEQLLGTNEILVIEHTGCKILTFTDADADRLVKKRLGKKALQKTKDAFKGE
;
A
#
# COMPACT_ATOMS: atom_id res chain seq x y z
N MET A 1 -4.45 -1.86 2.94
CA MET A 1 -5.06 -0.74 3.69
C MET A 1 -6.56 -0.92 3.93
N ASP A 2 -7.12 -2.10 3.71
CA ASP A 2 -8.56 -2.33 3.86
C ASP A 2 -9.00 -2.14 5.32
N ALA A 3 -10.02 -1.29 5.51
CA ALA A 3 -10.51 -0.91 6.84
C ALA A 3 -11.15 -2.07 7.62
N ARG A 4 -11.51 -3.18 6.94
CA ARG A 4 -12.07 -4.37 7.60
C ARG A 4 -11.01 -5.17 8.36
N ILE A 5 -9.73 -4.91 8.10
CA ILE A 5 -8.63 -5.68 8.65
C ILE A 5 -7.92 -4.85 9.72
N ASP A 6 -8.01 -5.30 10.96
CA ASP A 6 -7.06 -4.96 12.01
C ASP A 6 -5.94 -5.99 12.00
N SER A 7 -4.78 -5.61 11.47
CA SER A 7 -3.65 -6.52 11.31
C SER A 7 -3.10 -7.03 12.65
N ALA A 8 -3.08 -6.20 13.70
CA ALA A 8 -2.54 -6.61 14.98
C ALA A 8 -3.47 -7.63 15.64
N ALA A 9 -4.78 -7.36 15.64
CA ALA A 9 -5.77 -8.28 16.18
C ALA A 9 -5.87 -9.59 15.37
N ALA A 10 -5.87 -9.52 14.04
CA ALA A 10 -6.05 -10.69 13.17
C ALA A 10 -4.93 -11.73 13.31
N PHE A 11 -3.69 -11.28 13.56
CA PHE A 11 -2.52 -12.14 13.71
C PHE A 11 -2.01 -12.21 15.15
N SER A 12 -2.79 -11.73 16.12
CA SER A 12 -2.45 -11.71 17.55
C SER A 12 -1.07 -11.12 17.82
N ILE A 13 -0.73 -10.01 17.16
CA ILE A 13 0.56 -9.32 17.26
C ILE A 13 0.52 -8.38 18.47
N PRO A 14 1.32 -8.61 19.53
CA PRO A 14 1.43 -7.67 20.65
C PRO A 14 2.03 -6.32 20.23
N LEU A 15 1.84 -5.30 21.06
CA LEU A 15 2.44 -4.00 20.82
C LEU A 15 3.98 -4.10 20.83
N GLY A 16 4.62 -3.57 19.79
CA GLY A 16 6.09 -3.45 19.70
C GLY A 16 6.82 -4.68 19.15
N VAL A 17 6.13 -5.77 18.80
CA VAL A 17 6.83 -6.99 18.33
C VAL A 17 7.05 -7.06 16.82
N ALA A 18 6.30 -6.29 16.04
CA ALA A 18 6.37 -6.35 14.58
C ALA A 18 6.11 -4.97 13.96
N HIS A 19 6.79 -4.69 12.86
CA HIS A 19 6.42 -3.58 11.98
C HIS A 19 5.21 -3.99 11.15
N VAL A 20 4.15 -3.17 11.20
CA VAL A 20 2.93 -3.38 10.41
C VAL A 20 2.89 -2.33 9.31
N ILE A 21 3.26 -2.71 8.09
CA ILE A 21 3.24 -1.84 6.92
C ILE A 21 1.98 -2.11 6.10
N ARG A 22 1.23 -1.07 5.73
CA ARG A 22 -0.05 -1.19 5.02
C ARG A 22 -0.16 -0.16 3.89
N ASN A 23 -0.37 -0.62 2.66
CA ASN A 23 -0.67 0.21 1.49
C ASN A 23 -1.88 -0.33 0.70
N ALA A 24 -2.18 0.27 -0.44
CA ALA A 24 -3.13 -0.31 -1.38
C ALA A 24 -2.53 -1.61 -1.96
N SER A 25 -3.37 -2.64 -2.13
CA SER A 25 -2.99 -3.88 -2.84
C SER A 25 -1.92 -4.76 -2.20
N ALA A 26 -1.35 -4.42 -1.04
CA ALA A 26 -0.18 -5.11 -0.50
C ALA A 26 1.03 -5.10 -1.48
N SER A 27 1.15 -4.05 -2.30
CA SER A 27 2.23 -3.93 -3.29
C SER A 27 3.59 -3.81 -2.59
N ILE A 28 4.51 -4.72 -2.87
CA ILE A 28 5.87 -4.74 -2.30
C ILE A 28 6.72 -3.58 -2.84
N VAL A 29 6.56 -3.25 -4.12
CA VAL A 29 7.32 -2.18 -4.78
C VAL A 29 7.09 -0.84 -4.08
N GLU A 30 5.83 -0.51 -3.76
CA GLU A 30 5.48 0.74 -3.08
C GLU A 30 6.04 0.85 -1.65
N VAL A 31 6.30 -0.27 -0.99
CA VAL A 31 6.76 -0.31 0.41
C VAL A 31 8.23 -0.67 0.56
N LEU A 32 8.96 -0.83 -0.55
CA LEU A 32 10.34 -1.31 -0.56
C LEU A 32 11.25 -0.51 0.39
N CYS A 33 11.13 0.82 0.40
CA CYS A 33 11.89 1.68 1.31
C CYS A 33 11.64 1.34 2.79
N SER A 34 10.37 1.07 3.16
CA SER A 34 10.03 0.67 4.54
C SER A 34 10.56 -0.71 4.89
N LEU A 35 10.55 -1.65 3.93
CA LEU A 35 11.12 -2.99 4.13
C LEU A 35 12.63 -2.94 4.33
N VAL A 36 13.35 -2.15 3.51
CA VAL A 36 14.79 -1.95 3.65
C VAL A 36 15.13 -1.39 5.03
N ILE A 37 14.39 -0.39 5.51
CA ILE A 37 14.59 0.15 6.86
C ILE A 37 14.31 -0.93 7.92
N SER A 38 13.20 -1.67 7.79
CA SER A 38 12.81 -2.71 8.74
C SER A 38 13.89 -3.80 8.87
N GLU A 39 14.34 -4.36 7.75
CA GLU A 39 15.30 -5.47 7.78
C GLU A 39 16.73 -4.98 8.01
N GLN A 40 17.19 -4.01 7.21
CA GLN A 40 18.62 -3.65 7.17
C GLN A 40 19.03 -2.71 8.30
N LEU A 41 18.10 -1.89 8.81
CA LEU A 41 18.42 -0.90 9.85
C LEU A 41 17.83 -1.27 11.22
N LEU A 42 16.70 -1.99 11.25
CA LEU A 42 15.98 -2.33 12.49
C LEU A 42 16.01 -3.83 12.82
N GLY A 43 16.60 -4.65 11.96
CA GLY A 43 16.97 -6.04 12.28
C GLY A 43 15.83 -7.06 12.19
N THR A 44 14.71 -6.76 11.53
CA THR A 44 13.71 -7.80 11.22
C THR A 44 14.29 -8.78 10.21
N ASN A 45 13.93 -10.06 10.31
CA ASN A 45 14.45 -11.14 9.47
C ASN A 45 13.35 -12.00 8.82
N GLU A 46 12.09 -11.66 9.08
CA GLU A 46 10.92 -12.37 8.58
C GLU A 46 9.91 -11.37 8.05
N ILE A 47 9.37 -11.65 6.86
CA ILE A 47 8.37 -10.84 6.18
C ILE A 47 7.17 -11.72 5.83
N LEU A 48 5.98 -11.30 6.26
CA LEU A 48 4.72 -11.91 5.86
C LEU A 48 3.95 -10.95 4.94
N VAL A 49 3.65 -11.41 3.72
CA VAL A 49 2.86 -10.66 2.74
C VAL A 49 1.43 -11.16 2.77
N ILE A 50 0.48 -10.26 3.03
CA ILE A 50 -0.91 -10.62 3.31
C ILE A 50 -1.84 -9.87 2.37
N GLU A 51 -2.34 -10.59 1.38
CA GLU A 51 -3.48 -10.16 0.57
C GLU A 51 -4.80 -10.58 1.24
N HIS A 52 -5.92 -10.09 0.71
CA HIS A 52 -7.23 -10.48 1.22
C HIS A 52 -8.26 -10.63 0.11
N THR A 53 -9.26 -11.47 0.35
CA THR A 53 -10.39 -11.64 -0.56
C THR A 53 -11.30 -10.40 -0.57
N GLY A 54 -12.03 -10.22 -1.68
CA GLY A 54 -12.87 -9.04 -1.88
C GLY A 54 -12.08 -7.73 -1.86
N CYS A 55 -10.80 -7.76 -2.27
CA CYS A 55 -9.99 -6.56 -2.41
C CYS A 55 -10.50 -5.70 -3.55
N LYS A 56 -10.82 -4.44 -3.25
CA LYS A 56 -11.38 -3.54 -4.24
C LYS A 56 -10.39 -3.12 -5.31
N ILE A 57 -9.07 -3.20 -5.07
CA ILE A 57 -8.10 -2.82 -6.11
C ILE A 57 -8.26 -3.66 -7.38
N LEU A 58 -8.72 -4.91 -7.25
CA LEU A 58 -8.97 -5.80 -8.39
C LEU A 58 -10.22 -5.42 -9.21
N THR A 59 -10.98 -4.40 -8.76
CA THR A 59 -12.27 -4.02 -9.37
C THR A 59 -12.18 -2.78 -10.27
N PHE A 60 -11.01 -2.15 -10.40
CA PHE A 60 -10.82 -0.96 -11.23
C PHE A 60 -9.41 -0.92 -11.81
N THR A 61 -9.25 -0.16 -12.89
CA THR A 61 -7.96 0.03 -13.57
C THR A 61 -7.36 1.41 -13.26
N ASP A 62 -6.08 1.61 -13.54
CA ASP A 62 -5.43 2.92 -13.44
C ASP A 62 -6.11 3.96 -14.35
N ALA A 63 -6.61 3.53 -15.51
CA ALA A 63 -7.34 4.39 -16.43
C ALA A 63 -8.66 4.90 -15.81
N ASP A 64 -9.32 4.09 -14.98
CA ASP A 64 -10.52 4.52 -14.24
C ASP A 64 -10.19 5.59 -13.21
N ALA A 65 -9.10 5.40 -12.45
CA ALA A 65 -8.60 6.36 -11.48
C ALA A 65 -8.21 7.68 -12.17
N ASP A 66 -7.42 7.62 -13.24
CA ASP A 66 -7.02 8.77 -14.05
C ASP A 66 -8.22 9.59 -14.54
N ARG A 67 -9.22 8.90 -15.10
CA ARG A 67 -10.45 9.53 -15.59
C ARG A 67 -11.19 10.24 -14.46
N LEU A 68 -11.32 9.61 -13.30
CA LEU A 68 -12.01 10.18 -12.14
C LEU A 68 -11.25 11.38 -11.56
N VAL A 69 -9.93 11.28 -11.40
CA VAL A 69 -9.08 12.38 -10.92
C VAL A 69 -9.16 13.56 -11.88
N LYS A 70 -9.03 13.34 -13.19
CA LYS A 70 -9.17 14.39 -14.20
C LYS A 70 -10.54 15.05 -14.16
N LYS A 71 -11.62 14.26 -14.04
CA LYS A 71 -13.00 14.76 -14.03
C LYS A 71 -13.30 15.58 -12.78
N ARG A 72 -12.81 15.16 -11.60
CA ARG A 72 -13.16 15.77 -10.31
C ARG A 72 -12.19 16.86 -9.86
N LEU A 73 -10.90 16.69 -10.13
CA LEU A 73 -9.82 17.53 -9.62
C LEU A 73 -9.04 18.27 -10.73
N GLY A 74 -9.35 17.98 -12.00
CA GLY A 74 -8.76 18.65 -13.15
C GLY A 74 -7.39 18.09 -13.59
N LYS A 75 -6.87 18.63 -14.70
CA LYS A 75 -5.64 18.14 -15.35
C LYS A 75 -4.38 18.30 -14.50
N LYS A 76 -4.30 19.39 -13.71
CA LYS A 76 -3.13 19.67 -12.85
C LYS A 76 -2.99 18.62 -11.74
N ALA A 77 -4.11 18.19 -11.15
CA ALA A 77 -4.12 17.14 -10.13
C ALA A 77 -3.71 15.80 -10.75
N LEU A 78 -4.27 15.44 -11.91
CA LEU A 78 -3.88 14.22 -12.64
C LEU A 78 -2.37 14.16 -12.89
N GLN A 79 -1.77 15.26 -13.37
CA GLN A 79 -0.34 15.30 -13.65
C GLN A 79 0.49 15.03 -12.39
N LYS A 80 0.16 15.69 -11.27
CA LYS A 80 0.82 15.44 -9.99
C LYS A 80 0.69 13.99 -9.53
N THR A 81 -0.47 13.38 -9.71
CA THR A 81 -0.69 11.97 -9.38
C THR A 81 0.23 11.08 -10.22
N LYS A 82 0.31 11.30 -11.53
CA LYS A 82 1.22 10.54 -12.41
C LYS A 82 2.68 10.72 -12.05
N ASP A 83 3.08 11.94 -11.69
CA ASP A 83 4.46 12.21 -11.32
C ASP A 83 4.82 11.56 -9.96
N ALA A 84 3.86 11.41 -9.06
CA ALA A 84 4.05 10.68 -7.79
C ALA A 84 4.16 9.16 -7.97
N PHE A 85 3.51 8.59 -8.99
CA PHE A 85 3.54 7.14 -9.29
C PHE A 85 4.58 6.75 -10.35
N LYS A 86 5.36 7.69 -10.89
CA LYS A 86 6.43 7.44 -11.89
C LYS A 86 7.70 6.80 -11.31
N GLY A 87 7.54 5.92 -10.32
CA GLY A 87 8.59 5.04 -9.83
C GLY A 87 8.43 3.67 -10.48
N GLU A 88 9.30 3.41 -11.48
CA GLU A 88 9.41 2.26 -12.41
C GLU A 88 8.74 2.45 -13.77
#